data_AF-A0A2P5SWF0-F1
#
_entry.id   AF-A0A2P5SWF0-F1
#
_cell.length_a   1.000
_cell.length_b   1.000
_cell.length_c   1.000
_cell.angle_alpha   90.00
_cell.angle_beta   90.00
_cell.angle_gamma   90.00
#
_symmetry.space_group_name_H-M   'P 1'
#
loop_
_entity.id
_entity.type
_entity.pdbx_description
1 polymer ?
#
loop_
_entity_poly.entity_id
_entity_poly.type
_entity_poly.pdbx_seq_one_letter_code
_entity_poly.pdbx_strand_id
1 'polypeptide(L)'
;MINNFSVILLILTLFTGIFWVINYFQWIPKNDVIDQKSFINLHNITGYIGSIFPTIMIVFIFRSFLYEPFHIPSGSMMPTLLTGDFILVKKFAYGIKNPINQTTLIKYEKPKRGDIAVFKYPDNPSINYIKRIVGIPGDNITYNINSKTLKIKPECNDKKNCNDLLQITYTNIEPSNFVQMLNGNINVFQEIPKDTKDTNKDKDNGFRLNMRQETIGTISHDILLTNEKPSQVDLYYQQNNQSKSSWVVPEGQYFVMGDNRDNSSDSRYWGFVPEDNFIGKAVFVWMSFEKQEGMWPTGIRFHRIGTIK
;
A
#
# COMPACT_ATOMS: atom_id res chain seq x y z
N MET A 1 -8.78 9.82 -10.02
CA MET A 1 -9.66 9.01 -10.87
C MET A 1 -10.83 8.50 -10.05
N ILE A 2 -12.05 8.61 -10.58
CA ILE A 2 -13.22 7.87 -10.08
C ILE A 2 -12.82 6.39 -10.06
N ASN A 3 -13.13 5.65 -9.00
CA ASN A 3 -12.85 4.22 -8.96
C ASN A 3 -13.82 3.54 -9.95
N ASN A 4 -13.45 3.51 -11.23
CA ASN A 4 -14.31 3.04 -12.34
C ASN A 4 -14.88 1.65 -12.02
N PHE A 5 -14.09 0.81 -11.37
CA PHE A 5 -14.55 -0.49 -10.92
C PHE A 5 -15.67 -0.40 -9.87
N SER A 6 -15.55 0.47 -8.86
CA SER A 6 -16.60 0.64 -7.85
C SER A 6 -17.90 1.19 -8.46
N VAL A 7 -17.82 2.06 -9.46
CA VAL A 7 -19.00 2.56 -10.19
C VAL A 7 -19.65 1.46 -11.02
N ILE A 8 -18.85 0.68 -11.76
CA ILE A 8 -19.37 -0.49 -12.51
C ILE A 8 -20.05 -1.47 -11.56
N LEU A 9 -19.40 -1.78 -10.43
CA LEU A 9 -19.94 -2.71 -9.45
C LEU A 9 -21.25 -2.17 -8.83
N LEU A 10 -21.31 -0.88 -8.50
CA LEU A 10 -22.53 -0.23 -8.03
C LEU A 10 -23.67 -0.34 -9.06
N ILE A 11 -23.40 -0.04 -10.32
CA ILE A 11 -24.39 -0.15 -11.41
C ILE A 11 -24.87 -1.61 -11.52
N LEU A 12 -23.97 -2.59 -11.47
CA LEU A 12 -24.32 -4.01 -11.51
C LEU A 12 -25.17 -4.43 -10.30
N THR A 13 -24.83 -3.95 -9.09
CA THR A 13 -25.62 -4.21 -7.88
C THR A 13 -27.02 -3.62 -8.00
N LEU A 14 -27.16 -2.37 -8.48
CA LEU A 14 -28.45 -1.73 -8.68
C LEU A 14 -29.28 -2.45 -9.75
N PHE A 15 -28.66 -2.79 -10.88
CA PHE A 15 -29.31 -3.50 -11.98
C PHE A 15 -29.83 -4.86 -11.51
N THR A 16 -28.98 -5.71 -10.93
CA THR A 16 -29.39 -7.03 -10.43
C THR A 16 -30.39 -6.93 -9.28
N GLY A 17 -30.29 -5.89 -8.44
CA GLY A 17 -31.24 -5.60 -7.37
C GLY A 17 -32.65 -5.30 -7.87
N ILE A 18 -32.79 -4.53 -8.96
CA ILE A 18 -34.09 -4.27 -9.59
C ILE A 18 -34.75 -5.58 -10.04
N PHE A 19 -34.01 -6.47 -10.70
CA PHE A 19 -34.54 -7.77 -11.12
C PHE A 19 -34.88 -8.68 -9.94
N TRP A 20 -34.08 -8.65 -8.88
CA TRP A 20 -34.36 -9.38 -7.65
C TRP A 20 -35.68 -8.91 -7.00
N VAL A 21 -35.91 -7.60 -6.94
CA VAL A 21 -37.16 -7.01 -6.42
C VAL A 21 -38.35 -7.37 -7.32
N ILE A 22 -38.22 -7.25 -8.64
CA ILE A 22 -39.29 -7.63 -9.59
C ILE A 22 -39.67 -9.10 -9.42
N ASN A 23 -38.69 -10.00 -9.35
CA ASN A 23 -38.94 -11.43 -9.14
C ASN A 23 -39.60 -11.72 -7.78
N TYR A 24 -39.15 -11.02 -6.72
CA TYR A 24 -39.74 -11.13 -5.39
C TYR A 24 -41.22 -10.72 -5.38
N PHE A 25 -41.60 -9.65 -6.09
CA PHE A 25 -42.99 -9.20 -6.18
C PHE A 25 -43.85 -9.99 -7.18
N GLN A 26 -43.28 -10.54 -8.27
CA GLN A 26 -43.99 -11.42 -9.20
C GLN A 26 -44.40 -12.77 -8.57
N TRP A 27 -43.80 -13.12 -7.43
CA TRP A 27 -44.20 -14.27 -6.63
C TRP A 27 -45.50 -14.03 -5.82
N ILE A 28 -46.02 -12.80 -5.76
CA ILE A 28 -47.35 -12.49 -5.22
C ILE A 28 -48.39 -12.88 -6.29
N PRO A 29 -49.33 -13.80 -6.01
CA PRO A 29 -50.16 -14.41 -7.03
C PRO A 29 -51.10 -13.38 -7.63
N LYS A 30 -50.90 -13.07 -8.93
CA LYS A 30 -51.94 -12.45 -9.75
C LYS A 30 -52.52 -13.52 -10.68
N ASN A 31 -53.77 -13.90 -10.37
CA ASN A 31 -54.65 -14.54 -11.33
C ASN A 31 -54.81 -13.57 -12.50
N ASP A 32 -54.26 -13.89 -13.67
CA ASP A 32 -54.95 -13.69 -14.94
C ASP A 32 -54.20 -14.31 -16.12
N VAL A 33 -54.99 -14.78 -17.07
CA VAL A 33 -54.62 -15.54 -18.27
C VAL A 33 -53.96 -14.60 -19.28
N ILE A 34 -52.62 -14.53 -19.26
CA ILE A 34 -51.83 -13.80 -20.27
C ILE A 34 -50.74 -14.73 -20.82
N ASP A 35 -50.56 -14.67 -22.14
CA ASP A 35 -49.63 -15.39 -23.01
C ASP A 35 -48.46 -16.12 -22.29
N GLN A 36 -48.70 -17.39 -21.97
CA GLN A 36 -47.85 -18.20 -21.08
C GLN A 36 -46.40 -18.35 -21.56
N LYS A 37 -46.15 -18.44 -22.87
CA LYS A 37 -44.83 -18.81 -23.40
C LYS A 37 -43.83 -17.65 -23.36
N SER A 38 -44.28 -16.43 -23.67
CA SER A 38 -43.47 -15.22 -23.57
C SER A 38 -43.24 -14.83 -22.10
N PHE A 39 -44.26 -15.02 -21.26
CA PHE A 39 -44.20 -14.76 -19.82
C PHE A 39 -43.22 -15.70 -19.09
N ILE A 40 -43.24 -17.01 -19.40
CA ILE A 40 -42.32 -18.00 -18.79
C ILE A 40 -40.86 -17.69 -19.13
N ASN A 41 -40.55 -17.34 -20.39
CA ASN A 41 -39.18 -17.00 -20.79
C ASN A 41 -38.68 -15.73 -20.10
N LEU A 42 -39.52 -14.69 -20.00
CA LEU A 42 -39.16 -13.45 -19.33
C LEU A 42 -38.94 -13.68 -17.82
N HIS A 43 -39.84 -14.41 -17.17
CA HIS A 43 -39.72 -14.74 -15.75
C HIS A 43 -38.42 -15.51 -15.45
N ASN A 44 -38.10 -16.52 -16.26
CA ASN A 44 -36.85 -17.28 -16.13
C ASN A 44 -35.61 -16.37 -16.22
N ILE A 45 -35.55 -15.47 -17.21
CA ILE A 45 -34.44 -14.53 -17.37
C ILE A 45 -34.33 -13.59 -16.16
N THR A 46 -35.45 -13.03 -15.69
CA THR A 46 -35.46 -12.15 -14.52
C THR A 46 -35.03 -12.88 -13.24
N GLY A 47 -35.42 -14.15 -13.09
CA GLY A 47 -35.02 -15.00 -11.97
C GLY A 47 -33.52 -15.28 -11.98
N TYR A 48 -32.93 -15.62 -13.14
CA TYR A 48 -31.48 -15.82 -13.26
C TYR A 48 -30.68 -14.56 -12.92
N ILE A 49 -31.05 -13.40 -13.48
CA ILE A 49 -30.35 -12.13 -13.21
C ILE A 49 -30.49 -11.72 -11.74
N GLY A 50 -31.70 -11.86 -11.18
CA GLY A 50 -31.96 -11.58 -9.77
C GLY A 50 -31.21 -12.52 -8.83
N SER A 51 -30.97 -13.78 -9.20
CA SER A 51 -30.28 -14.76 -8.35
C SER A 51 -28.83 -14.40 -8.03
N ILE A 52 -28.16 -13.63 -8.90
CA ILE A 52 -26.76 -13.21 -8.73
C ILE A 52 -26.64 -11.99 -7.79
N PHE A 53 -27.74 -11.29 -7.52
CA PHE A 53 -27.75 -10.06 -6.71
C PHE A 53 -27.09 -10.23 -5.33
N PRO A 54 -27.41 -11.23 -4.49
CA PRO A 54 -26.79 -11.37 -3.17
C PRO A 54 -25.27 -11.50 -3.25
N THR A 55 -24.76 -12.25 -4.24
CA THR A 55 -23.33 -12.43 -4.46
C THR A 55 -22.66 -11.11 -4.84
N ILE A 56 -23.21 -10.38 -5.82
CA ILE A 56 -22.67 -9.08 -6.25
C ILE A 56 -22.78 -8.05 -5.11
N MET A 57 -23.88 -8.04 -4.35
CA MET A 57 -24.09 -7.16 -3.20
C MET A 57 -23.02 -7.38 -2.13
N ILE A 58 -22.71 -8.65 -1.80
CA ILE A 58 -21.66 -8.99 -0.83
C ILE A 58 -20.30 -8.50 -1.32
N VAL A 59 -19.95 -8.78 -2.59
CA VAL A 59 -18.69 -8.31 -3.20
C VAL A 59 -18.64 -6.78 -3.22
N PHE A 60 -19.76 -6.11 -3.49
CA PHE A 60 -19.87 -4.66 -3.47
C PHE A 60 -19.63 -4.08 -2.08
N ILE A 61 -20.27 -4.60 -1.04
CA ILE A 61 -20.08 -4.15 0.34
C ILE A 61 -18.63 -4.38 0.76
N PHE A 62 -18.11 -5.59 0.49
CA PHE A 62 -16.75 -5.96 0.85
C PHE A 62 -15.72 -5.06 0.18
N ARG A 63 -15.85 -4.82 -1.13
CA ARG A 63 -14.90 -3.99 -1.87
C ARG A 63 -15.05 -2.51 -1.58
N SER A 64 -16.28 -2.03 -1.43
CA SER A 64 -16.55 -0.61 -1.22
C SER A 64 -15.97 -0.16 0.12
N PHE A 65 -16.07 -1.00 1.14
CA PHE A 65 -15.80 -0.56 2.50
C PHE A 65 -14.70 -1.37 3.23
N LEU A 66 -14.65 -2.70 3.08
CA LEU A 66 -13.74 -3.56 3.88
C LEU A 66 -12.31 -3.59 3.32
N TYR A 67 -12.12 -4.20 2.14
CA TYR A 67 -10.80 -4.47 1.58
C TYR A 67 -10.71 -4.18 0.09
N GLU A 68 -9.56 -3.64 -0.34
CA GLU A 68 -9.27 -3.37 -1.74
C GLU A 68 -7.95 -4.06 -2.15
N PRO A 69 -7.95 -4.84 -3.25
CA PRO A 69 -6.74 -5.48 -3.74
C PRO A 69 -5.87 -4.49 -4.52
N PHE A 70 -4.56 -4.50 -4.26
CA PHE A 70 -3.56 -3.74 -5.02
C PHE A 70 -2.45 -4.66 -5.51
N HIS A 71 -1.85 -4.34 -6.65
CA HIS A 71 -0.62 -4.97 -7.12
C HIS A 71 0.57 -4.06 -6.83
N ILE A 72 1.73 -4.65 -6.53
CA ILE A 72 2.98 -3.92 -6.25
C ILE A 72 3.82 -3.84 -7.53
N PRO A 73 3.96 -2.67 -8.15
CA PRO A 73 4.69 -2.53 -9.41
C PRO A 73 6.19 -2.30 -9.23
N SER A 74 6.65 -1.86 -8.05
CA SER A 74 8.04 -1.42 -7.82
C SER A 74 8.64 -1.94 -6.51
N GLY A 75 9.97 -1.97 -6.46
CA GLY A 75 10.77 -2.50 -5.34
C GLY A 75 11.03 -1.53 -4.18
N SER A 76 10.29 -0.43 -4.07
CA SER A 76 10.55 0.61 -3.04
C SER A 76 10.27 0.17 -1.60
N MET A 77 9.45 -0.87 -1.42
CA MET A 77 9.09 -1.45 -0.12
C MET A 77 9.80 -2.77 0.15
N MET A 78 10.85 -3.11 -0.61
CA MET A 78 11.65 -4.31 -0.34
C MET A 78 12.41 -4.20 0.99
N PRO A 79 12.54 -5.28 1.77
CA PRO A 79 12.17 -6.66 1.42
C PRO A 79 10.73 -7.01 1.81
N THR A 80 10.04 -6.11 2.53
CA THR A 80 8.68 -6.29 3.05
C THR A 80 7.69 -6.60 1.94
N LEU A 81 7.68 -5.81 0.87
CA LEU A 81 6.87 -6.02 -0.32
C LEU A 81 7.77 -6.06 -1.55
N LEU A 82 7.56 -7.09 -2.38
CA LEU A 82 8.32 -7.29 -3.61
C LEU A 82 7.46 -6.95 -4.83
N THR A 83 8.12 -6.57 -5.92
CA THR A 83 7.47 -6.44 -7.24
C THR A 83 6.76 -7.75 -7.58
N GLY A 84 5.49 -7.66 -8.01
CA GLY A 84 4.64 -8.82 -8.30
C GLY A 84 3.83 -9.33 -7.11
N ASP A 85 3.97 -8.76 -5.91
CA ASP A 85 3.04 -9.02 -4.80
C ASP A 85 1.66 -8.41 -5.09
N PHE A 86 0.62 -9.13 -4.71
CA PHE A 86 -0.75 -8.67 -4.66
C PHE A 86 -1.20 -8.62 -3.20
N ILE A 87 -1.55 -7.42 -2.74
CA ILE A 87 -1.86 -7.13 -1.35
C ILE A 87 -3.35 -6.82 -1.14
N LEU A 88 -3.84 -7.08 0.06
CA LEU A 88 -5.12 -6.61 0.56
C LEU A 88 -4.90 -5.37 1.43
N VAL A 89 -5.65 -4.33 1.13
CA VAL A 89 -5.62 -3.05 1.84
C VAL A 89 -6.92 -2.87 2.61
N LYS A 90 -6.83 -2.73 3.93
CA LYS A 90 -7.95 -2.45 4.83
C LYS A 90 -8.27 -0.94 4.79
N LYS A 91 -9.41 -0.57 4.20
CA LYS A 91 -9.79 0.85 3.99
C LYS A 91 -10.30 1.52 5.25
N PHE A 92 -11.10 0.79 6.03
CA PHE A 92 -11.63 1.25 7.31
C PHE A 92 -10.58 1.64 8.35
N ALA A 93 -9.32 1.22 8.16
CA ALA A 93 -8.23 1.59 9.06
C ALA A 93 -8.06 3.12 9.18
N TYR A 94 -8.42 3.89 8.15
CA TYR A 94 -8.28 5.35 8.14
C TYR A 94 -9.62 6.08 7.98
N GLY A 95 -10.69 5.50 8.55
CA GLY A 95 -12.04 6.03 8.48
C GLY A 95 -12.89 5.46 7.35
N ILE A 96 -14.18 5.79 7.38
CA ILE A 96 -15.14 5.38 6.36
C ILE A 96 -15.10 6.41 5.24
N LYS A 97 -14.69 5.99 4.05
CA LYS A 97 -14.65 6.84 2.85
C LYS A 97 -15.82 6.53 1.94
N ASN A 98 -16.34 7.55 1.25
CA ASN A 98 -17.33 7.34 0.21
C ASN A 98 -16.71 6.53 -0.95
N PRO A 99 -17.34 5.44 -1.40
CA PRO A 99 -16.78 4.52 -2.38
C PRO A 99 -16.55 5.13 -3.77
N ILE A 100 -17.19 6.28 -4.08
CA ILE A 100 -17.13 6.93 -5.40
C ILE A 100 -16.04 8.00 -5.43
N ASN A 101 -16.11 8.97 -4.52
CA ASN A 101 -15.22 10.15 -4.50
C ASN A 101 -14.10 10.06 -3.44
N GLN A 102 -14.12 9.04 -2.58
CA GLN A 102 -13.15 8.80 -1.50
C GLN A 102 -13.07 9.93 -0.46
N THR A 103 -14.11 10.75 -0.31
CA THR A 103 -14.19 11.73 0.78
C THR A 103 -14.45 11.02 2.10
N THR A 104 -13.78 11.46 3.17
CA THR A 104 -13.92 10.90 4.52
C THR A 104 -15.29 11.25 5.09
N LEU A 105 -16.13 10.25 5.33
CA LEU A 105 -17.48 10.40 5.92
C LEU A 105 -17.42 10.37 7.45
N ILE A 106 -16.69 9.41 8.00
CA ILE A 106 -16.54 9.21 9.45
C ILE A 106 -15.05 8.97 9.74
N LYS A 107 -14.45 9.86 10.53
CA LYS A 107 -13.09 9.69 11.06
C LYS A 107 -13.12 8.64 12.17
N TYR A 108 -12.43 7.52 11.98
CA TYR A 108 -12.39 6.42 12.95
C TYR A 108 -11.02 6.35 13.62
N GLU A 109 -10.00 5.92 12.88
CA GLU A 109 -8.62 5.88 13.33
C GLU A 109 -7.73 6.70 12.40
N LYS A 110 -6.75 7.39 12.98
CA LYS A 110 -5.70 8.06 12.23
C LYS A 110 -4.60 7.07 11.83
N PRO A 111 -3.92 7.28 10.69
CA PRO A 111 -2.74 6.50 10.33
C PRO A 111 -1.70 6.47 11.45
N LYS A 112 -1.22 5.28 11.81
CA LYS A 112 -0.29 5.09 12.94
C LYS A 112 1.13 4.93 12.45
N ARG A 113 2.08 5.26 13.32
CA ARG A 113 3.49 5.02 13.07
C ARG A 113 3.74 3.52 12.83
N GLY A 114 4.58 3.22 11.85
CA GLY A 114 4.94 1.87 11.41
C GLY A 114 3.93 1.21 10.47
N ASP A 115 2.74 1.79 10.28
CA ASP A 115 1.76 1.27 9.32
C ASP A 115 2.29 1.35 7.89
N ILE A 116 2.09 0.29 7.12
CA ILE A 116 2.31 0.30 5.68
C ILE A 116 1.01 0.76 5.04
N ALA A 117 1.05 1.92 4.39
CA ALA A 117 -0.15 2.61 3.96
C ALA A 117 -0.13 2.85 2.46
N VAL A 118 -1.29 2.65 1.84
CA VAL A 118 -1.54 3.06 0.45
C VAL A 118 -2.20 4.43 0.46
N PHE A 119 -1.71 5.35 -0.35
CA PHE A 119 -2.20 6.72 -0.45
C PHE A 119 -2.06 7.26 -1.87
N LYS A 120 -2.83 8.30 -2.20
CA LYS A 120 -2.66 9.05 -3.45
C LYS A 120 -1.42 9.93 -3.37
N TYR A 121 -0.53 9.83 -4.34
CA TYR A 121 0.68 10.66 -4.40
C TYR A 121 0.31 12.15 -4.40
N PRO A 122 0.86 12.97 -3.48
CA PRO A 122 0.44 14.37 -3.33
C PRO A 122 0.56 15.22 -4.61
N ASP A 123 1.67 15.10 -5.35
CA ASP A 123 1.90 15.90 -6.55
C ASP A 123 1.08 15.42 -7.76
N ASN A 124 0.74 14.12 -7.81
CA ASN A 124 -0.13 13.55 -8.82
C ASN A 124 -1.10 12.51 -8.23
N PRO A 125 -2.29 12.94 -7.78
CA PRO A 125 -3.28 12.07 -7.13
C PRO A 125 -3.89 10.98 -8.01
N SER A 126 -3.51 10.90 -9.30
CA SER A 126 -3.89 9.80 -10.18
C SER A 126 -3.05 8.54 -9.95
N ILE A 127 -1.95 8.66 -9.21
CA ILE A 127 -1.04 7.56 -8.91
C ILE A 127 -1.14 7.20 -7.43
N ASN A 128 -1.25 5.89 -7.14
CA ASN A 128 -1.26 5.39 -5.77
C ASN A 128 0.16 4.94 -5.39
N TYR A 129 0.61 5.38 -4.21
CA TYR A 129 1.88 5.01 -3.62
C TYR A 129 1.65 4.13 -2.40
N ILE A 130 2.64 3.29 -2.10
CA ILE A 130 2.70 2.51 -0.87
C ILE A 130 4.04 2.78 -0.19
N LYS A 131 3.96 3.18 1.07
CA LYS A 131 5.11 3.50 1.92
C LYS A 131 4.80 3.18 3.38
N ARG A 132 5.82 3.08 4.22
CA ARG A 132 5.68 2.96 5.67
C ARG A 132 5.60 4.34 6.30
N ILE A 133 4.64 4.54 7.21
CA ILE A 133 4.51 5.78 7.97
C ILE A 133 5.59 5.79 9.05
N VAL A 134 6.53 6.72 8.95
CA VAL A 134 7.63 6.88 9.90
C VAL A 134 7.34 8.01 10.88
N GLY A 135 6.76 9.10 10.38
CA GLY A 135 6.39 10.27 11.16
C GLY A 135 4.90 10.55 11.14
N ILE A 136 4.38 10.90 12.31
CA ILE A 136 3.00 11.35 12.54
C ILE A 136 3.00 12.86 12.84
N PRO A 137 1.84 13.55 12.79
CA PRO A 137 1.74 14.97 13.13
C PRO A 137 2.51 15.32 14.42
N GLY A 138 3.29 16.40 14.35
CA GLY A 138 4.09 16.91 15.46
C GLY A 138 5.52 16.35 15.57
N ASP A 139 5.82 15.20 14.93
CA ASP A 139 7.15 14.61 15.00
C ASP A 139 8.22 15.50 14.38
N ASN A 140 9.35 15.67 15.08
CA ASN A 140 10.59 16.14 14.48
C ASN A 140 11.46 14.94 14.08
N ILE A 141 11.67 14.79 12.78
CA ILE A 141 12.41 13.71 12.16
C ILE A 141 13.75 14.24 11.68
N THR A 142 14.81 13.49 11.96
CA THR A 142 16.14 13.73 11.39
C THR A 142 16.65 12.44 10.78
N TYR A 143 17.10 12.49 9.53
CA TYR A 143 17.69 11.35 8.84
C TYR A 143 19.21 11.52 8.74
N ASN A 144 19.97 10.62 9.37
CA ASN A 144 21.42 10.56 9.22
C ASN A 144 21.76 9.82 7.93
N ILE A 145 22.32 10.54 6.97
CA ILE A 145 22.66 10.05 5.63
C ILE A 145 23.79 9.01 5.66
N ASN A 146 24.79 9.21 6.51
CA ASN A 146 25.98 8.36 6.56
C ASN A 146 25.66 7.00 7.16
N SER A 147 24.94 6.98 8.29
CA SER A 147 24.52 5.74 8.96
C SER A 147 23.19 5.20 8.45
N LYS A 148 22.47 5.95 7.62
CA LYS A 148 21.12 5.66 7.09
C LYS A 148 20.08 5.41 8.18
N THR A 149 20.21 6.11 9.31
CA THR A 149 19.38 5.94 10.51
C THR A 149 18.46 7.14 10.74
N LEU A 150 17.31 6.88 11.35
CA LEU A 150 16.33 7.88 11.75
C LEU A 150 16.51 8.23 13.23
N LYS A 151 16.24 9.50 13.53
CA LYS A 151 15.99 9.98 14.89
C LYS A 151 14.65 10.69 14.86
N ILE A 152 13.77 10.34 15.80
CA ILE A 152 12.45 10.99 15.89
C ILE A 152 12.25 11.50 17.31
N LYS A 153 11.93 12.78 17.40
CA LYS A 153 11.50 13.45 18.62
C LYS A 153 10.00 13.74 18.49
N PRO A 154 9.13 13.04 19.25
CA PRO A 154 7.69 13.30 19.23
C PRO A 154 7.34 14.71 19.71
N GLU A 155 6.17 15.21 19.29
CA GLU A 155 5.58 16.43 19.87
C GLU A 155 5.17 16.17 21.32
N CYS A 156 5.70 16.98 22.23
CA CYS A 156 5.41 16.87 23.64
C CYS A 156 4.34 17.88 24.04
N ASN A 157 3.12 17.39 24.27
CA ASN A 157 2.07 18.23 24.83
C ASN A 157 2.30 18.55 26.31
N ASP A 158 3.01 17.68 27.05
CA ASP A 158 3.34 17.88 28.46
C ASP A 158 4.84 18.18 28.67
N LYS A 159 5.14 19.40 29.12
CA LYS A 159 6.51 19.95 29.29
C LYS A 159 7.40 19.23 30.31
N LYS A 160 6.91 18.21 31.03
CA LYS A 160 7.68 17.55 32.11
C LYS A 160 8.65 16.46 31.64
N ASN A 161 8.36 15.73 30.55
CA ASN A 161 9.21 14.64 30.04
C ASN A 161 9.39 14.71 28.51
N CYS A 162 9.78 15.87 27.98
CA CYS A 162 9.91 16.07 26.53
C CYS A 162 11.28 15.66 25.93
N ASN A 163 12.18 15.13 26.76
CA ASN A 163 13.51 14.75 26.32
C ASN A 163 13.59 13.28 25.87
N ASP A 164 12.50 12.53 25.99
CA ASP A 164 12.47 11.12 25.62
C ASP A 164 12.34 11.01 24.10
N LEU A 165 13.49 10.82 23.44
CA LEU A 165 13.54 10.40 22.04
C LEU A 165 12.78 9.08 21.91
N LEU A 166 11.99 8.95 20.84
CA LEU A 166 11.41 7.65 20.52
C LEU A 166 12.56 6.65 20.35
N GLN A 167 12.50 5.54 21.06
CA GLN A 167 13.52 4.49 20.95
C GLN A 167 13.48 3.91 19.54
N ILE A 168 14.52 4.21 18.77
CA ILE A 168 14.78 3.63 17.45
C ILE A 168 16.08 2.86 17.54
N THR A 169 16.00 1.55 17.35
CA THR A 169 17.16 0.66 17.41
C THR A 169 17.36 -0.03 16.07
N TYR A 170 18.61 -0.38 15.81
CA TYR A 170 19.04 -1.00 14.56
C TYR A 170 19.88 -2.22 14.89
N THR A 171 19.65 -3.32 14.18
CA THR A 171 20.57 -4.46 14.22
C THR A 171 21.82 -4.16 13.40
N ASN A 172 22.82 -5.04 13.53
CA ASN A 172 23.98 -5.02 12.66
C ASN A 172 23.56 -5.19 11.20
N ILE A 173 24.37 -4.62 10.30
CA ILE A 173 24.19 -4.72 8.87
C ILE A 173 24.70 -6.09 8.41
N GLU A 174 23.86 -6.80 7.66
CA GLU A 174 24.20 -8.09 7.06
C GLU A 174 23.91 -8.10 5.56
N PRO A 175 24.58 -8.95 4.76
CA PRO A 175 24.24 -9.13 3.35
C PRO A 175 22.80 -9.65 3.21
N SER A 176 22.05 -9.14 2.24
CA SER A 176 20.70 -9.62 1.94
C SER A 176 20.72 -10.74 0.88
N ASN A 177 19.56 -11.35 0.64
CA ASN A 177 19.33 -12.25 -0.50
C ASN A 177 19.10 -11.48 -1.80
N PHE A 178 19.14 -10.14 -1.81
CA PHE A 178 18.81 -9.35 -2.98
C PHE A 178 20.06 -8.77 -3.62
N VAL A 179 20.18 -8.98 -4.94
CA VAL A 179 21.19 -8.35 -5.79
C VAL A 179 20.48 -7.35 -6.69
N GLN A 180 20.95 -6.11 -6.67
CA GLN A 180 20.48 -5.07 -7.55
C GLN A 180 21.38 -5.03 -8.79
N MET A 181 20.79 -5.20 -9.97
CA MET A 181 21.46 -5.08 -11.25
C MET A 181 20.94 -3.84 -11.98
N LEU A 182 21.82 -3.17 -12.72
CA LEU A 182 21.45 -2.06 -13.58
C LEU A 182 21.32 -2.56 -15.01
N ASN A 183 20.11 -2.47 -15.57
CA ASN A 183 19.86 -2.70 -16.99
C ASN A 183 19.38 -1.40 -17.65
N GLY A 184 20.33 -0.60 -18.13
CA GLY A 184 20.06 0.78 -18.56
C GLY A 184 19.59 1.63 -17.38
N ASN A 185 18.38 2.21 -17.49
CA ASN A 185 17.76 3.02 -16.43
C ASN A 185 16.89 2.22 -15.45
N ILE A 186 16.76 0.90 -15.64
CA ILE A 186 15.86 0.05 -14.84
C ILE A 186 16.67 -0.68 -13.79
N ASN A 187 16.23 -0.59 -12.53
CA ASN A 187 16.76 -1.40 -11.45
C ASN A 187 16.08 -2.78 -11.49
N VAL A 188 16.88 -3.82 -11.73
CA VAL A 188 16.41 -5.22 -11.68
C VAL A 188 16.85 -5.81 -10.35
N PHE A 189 15.93 -6.44 -9.62
CA PHE A 189 16.22 -7.01 -8.30
C PHE A 189 16.07 -8.53 -8.35
N GLN A 190 17.17 -9.26 -8.21
CA GLN A 190 17.16 -10.72 -8.20
C GLN A 190 17.35 -11.26 -6.79
N GLU A 191 16.62 -12.32 -6.46
CA GLU A 191 16.77 -13.03 -5.18
C GLU A 191 17.80 -14.16 -5.35
N ILE A 192 19.00 -13.96 -4.81
CA ILE A 192 20.14 -14.88 -4.88
C ILE A 192 20.58 -15.22 -3.44
N PRO A 193 20.54 -16.51 -3.03
CA PRO A 193 20.93 -16.96 -1.70
C PRO A 193 22.36 -16.53 -1.32
N LYS A 194 22.57 -16.14 -0.05
CA LYS A 194 23.86 -15.65 0.47
C LYS A 194 25.01 -16.64 0.30
N ASP A 195 24.73 -17.94 0.40
CA ASP A 195 25.73 -19.02 0.39
C ASP A 195 26.19 -19.40 -1.04
N THR A 196 25.66 -18.74 -2.06
CA THR A 196 26.06 -18.98 -3.44
C THR A 196 27.50 -18.49 -3.64
N LYS A 197 28.48 -19.42 -3.65
CA LYS A 197 29.94 -19.16 -3.78
C LYS A 197 30.38 -18.48 -5.08
N ASP A 198 29.46 -18.02 -5.91
CA ASP A 198 29.77 -17.47 -7.23
C ASP A 198 30.02 -15.95 -7.14
N THR A 199 31.12 -15.59 -6.48
CA THR A 199 31.65 -14.22 -6.38
C THR A 199 32.01 -13.61 -7.75
N ASN A 200 31.95 -14.40 -8.83
CA ASN A 200 32.13 -13.96 -10.20
C ASN A 200 30.81 -13.58 -10.91
N LYS A 201 29.64 -14.07 -10.46
CA LYS A 201 28.34 -13.62 -10.99
C LYS A 201 27.84 -12.32 -10.39
N ASP A 202 28.24 -12.00 -9.16
CA ASP A 202 28.01 -10.68 -8.57
C ASP A 202 28.80 -9.58 -9.33
N LYS A 203 29.73 -9.93 -10.24
CA LYS A 203 30.52 -8.96 -11.03
C LYS A 203 29.97 -8.63 -12.41
N ASP A 204 29.01 -9.39 -12.93
CA ASP A 204 28.35 -9.04 -14.20
C ASP A 204 27.18 -8.06 -13.90
N ASN A 205 27.55 -6.81 -13.58
CA ASN A 205 26.70 -5.61 -13.44
C ASN A 205 25.71 -5.53 -12.25
N GLY A 206 25.88 -6.36 -11.21
CA GLY A 206 25.07 -6.31 -9.99
C GLY A 206 25.85 -5.91 -8.73
N PHE A 207 25.16 -5.46 -7.69
CA PHE A 207 25.71 -5.37 -6.34
C PHE A 207 24.72 -5.90 -5.31
N ARG A 208 25.23 -6.61 -4.32
CA ARG A 208 24.42 -7.17 -3.24
C ARG A 208 23.94 -6.07 -2.31
N LEU A 209 22.64 -6.05 -2.03
CA LEU A 209 22.05 -5.13 -1.06
C LEU A 209 22.36 -5.60 0.36
N ASN A 210 22.58 -4.62 1.22
CA ASN A 210 22.69 -4.81 2.66
C ASN A 210 21.29 -4.77 3.30
N MET A 211 21.11 -5.48 4.41
CA MET A 211 19.88 -5.51 5.17
C MET A 211 20.18 -5.34 6.66
N ARG A 212 19.26 -4.71 7.36
CA ARG A 212 19.19 -4.72 8.82
C ARG A 212 17.75 -4.54 9.26
N GLN A 213 17.46 -4.88 10.50
CA GLN A 213 16.17 -4.62 11.11
C GLN A 213 16.18 -3.24 11.76
N GLU A 214 15.14 -2.45 11.49
CA GLU A 214 14.82 -1.19 12.16
C GLU A 214 13.63 -1.41 13.09
N THR A 215 13.80 -1.05 14.36
CA THR A 215 12.73 -1.07 15.35
C THR A 215 12.35 0.36 15.70
N ILE A 216 11.11 0.76 15.39
CA ILE A 216 10.54 2.05 15.76
C ILE A 216 9.51 1.82 16.88
N GLY A 217 9.87 2.15 18.12
CA GLY A 217 9.03 1.83 19.27
C GLY A 217 8.88 0.32 19.44
N THR A 218 7.69 -0.21 19.18
CA THR A 218 7.39 -1.65 19.29
C THR A 218 7.34 -2.37 17.94
N ILE A 219 7.56 -1.66 16.83
CA ILE A 219 7.40 -2.20 15.47
C ILE A 219 8.77 -2.42 14.87
N SER A 220 9.12 -3.67 14.61
CA SER A 220 10.37 -4.08 13.96
C SER A 220 10.11 -4.54 12.53
N HIS A 221 10.91 -4.04 11.59
CA HIS A 221 10.83 -4.39 10.18
C HIS A 221 12.20 -4.35 9.51
N ASP A 222 12.35 -5.05 8.41
CA ASP A 222 13.62 -5.09 7.67
C ASP A 222 13.69 -3.95 6.67
N ILE A 223 14.90 -3.41 6.49
CA ILE A 223 15.20 -2.36 5.51
C ILE A 223 16.38 -2.76 4.64
N LEU A 224 16.31 -2.41 3.35
CA LEU A 224 17.42 -2.59 2.41
C LEU A 224 18.21 -1.30 2.24
N LEU A 225 19.53 -1.48 2.15
CA LEU A 225 20.54 -0.43 2.03
C LEU A 225 21.54 -0.81 0.92
N THR A 226 22.13 0.18 0.27
CA THR A 226 23.30 0.00 -0.60
C THR A 226 24.44 0.92 -0.20
N ASN A 227 25.68 0.47 -0.32
CA ASN A 227 26.86 1.34 -0.14
C ASN A 227 27.26 2.04 -1.45
N GLU A 228 26.74 1.59 -2.59
CA GLU A 228 27.14 2.06 -3.93
C GLU A 228 26.48 3.40 -4.30
N LYS A 229 25.33 3.72 -3.70
CA LYS A 229 24.61 4.97 -3.96
C LYS A 229 24.72 5.90 -2.75
N PRO A 230 25.50 7.00 -2.83
CA PRO A 230 25.41 8.05 -1.82
C PRO A 230 24.01 8.65 -1.84
N SER A 231 23.44 8.96 -0.68
CA SER A 231 22.15 9.64 -0.66
C SER A 231 22.29 11.03 -1.26
N GLN A 232 21.39 11.37 -2.19
CA GLN A 232 21.40 12.65 -2.88
C GLN A 232 20.70 13.71 -2.04
N VAL A 233 21.35 14.16 -0.97
CA VAL A 233 20.80 15.10 0.02
C VAL A 233 20.31 16.39 -0.61
N ASP A 234 20.97 16.86 -1.68
CA ASP A 234 20.58 18.09 -2.36
C ASP A 234 19.29 17.96 -3.16
N LEU A 235 18.81 16.73 -3.42
CA LEU A 235 17.51 16.46 -4.01
C LEU A 235 16.41 16.27 -2.96
N TYR A 236 16.75 16.31 -1.67
CA TYR A 236 15.75 16.17 -0.63
C TYR A 236 14.86 17.41 -0.56
N TYR A 237 13.58 17.18 -0.28
CA TYR A 237 12.63 18.20 0.07
C TYR A 237 13.16 18.98 1.28
N GLN A 238 13.41 20.28 1.10
CA GLN A 238 13.86 21.17 2.15
C GLN A 238 12.66 21.89 2.76
N GLN A 239 12.31 21.57 4.01
CA GLN A 239 11.29 22.31 4.73
C GLN A 239 11.86 23.67 5.16
N ASN A 240 11.04 24.72 5.01
CA ASN A 240 11.40 26.07 5.45
C ASN A 240 11.76 26.07 6.95
N ASN A 241 12.85 26.77 7.28
CA ASN A 241 13.37 26.92 8.65
C ASN A 241 13.81 25.62 9.35
N GLN A 242 14.05 24.54 8.60
CA GLN A 242 14.67 23.32 9.13
C GLN A 242 16.08 23.12 8.56
N SER A 243 16.90 22.34 9.25
CA SER A 243 18.19 21.89 8.72
C SER A 243 17.99 20.89 7.58
N LYS A 244 19.02 20.70 6.72
CA LYS A 244 19.01 19.64 5.72
C LYS A 244 18.75 18.28 6.39
N SER A 245 17.92 17.45 5.76
CA SER A 245 17.51 16.13 6.27
C SER A 245 16.78 16.15 7.61
N SER A 246 16.16 17.27 7.97
CA SER A 246 15.33 17.42 9.15
C SER A 246 13.96 18.00 8.76
N TRP A 247 12.91 17.44 9.34
CA TRP A 247 11.53 17.79 9.04
C TRP A 247 10.68 17.74 10.30
N VAL A 248 9.82 18.73 10.48
CA VAL A 248 8.75 18.72 11.48
C VAL A 248 7.45 18.42 10.76
N VAL A 249 6.82 17.30 11.11
CA VAL A 249 5.59 16.84 10.46
C VAL A 249 4.42 17.77 10.81
N PRO A 250 3.81 18.45 9.83
CA PRO A 250 2.70 19.35 10.11
C PRO A 250 1.44 18.63 10.60
N GLU A 251 0.54 19.38 11.23
CA GLU A 251 -0.79 18.88 11.59
C GLU A 251 -1.55 18.32 10.37
N GLY A 252 -2.20 17.17 10.56
CA GLY A 252 -2.93 16.47 9.50
C GLY A 252 -2.05 15.95 8.36
N GLN A 253 -0.73 15.90 8.53
CA GLN A 253 0.21 15.37 7.54
C GLN A 253 1.07 14.25 8.11
N TYR A 254 1.69 13.47 7.23
CA TYR A 254 2.46 12.28 7.59
C TYR A 254 3.76 12.23 6.79
N PHE A 255 4.82 11.75 7.43
CA PHE A 255 6.10 11.49 6.78
C PHE A 255 6.25 10.00 6.52
N VAL A 256 6.42 9.62 5.26
CA VAL A 256 6.45 8.22 4.84
C VAL A 256 7.77 7.88 4.16
N MET A 257 8.23 6.65 4.34
CA MET A 257 9.48 6.15 3.76
C MET A 257 9.32 4.76 3.19
N GLY A 258 10.14 4.42 2.19
CA GLY A 258 10.24 3.06 1.69
C GLY A 258 11.21 2.23 2.54
N ASP A 259 10.92 0.94 2.67
CA ASP A 259 11.80 -0.01 3.36
C ASP A 259 13.09 -0.25 2.54
N ASN A 260 13.03 -0.10 1.21
CA ASN A 260 14.21 -0.06 0.34
C ASN A 260 14.78 1.36 0.30
N ARG A 261 15.54 1.72 1.34
CA ARG A 261 15.87 3.12 1.68
C ARG A 261 16.58 3.89 0.59
N ASP A 262 17.37 3.21 -0.23
CA ASP A 262 18.16 3.85 -1.29
C ASP A 262 17.51 3.72 -2.69
N ASN A 263 16.42 2.97 -2.81
CA ASN A 263 15.65 2.82 -4.05
C ASN A 263 14.17 3.19 -3.83
N SER A 264 13.93 4.25 -3.05
CA SER A 264 12.60 4.73 -2.73
C SER A 264 12.49 6.24 -2.94
N SER A 265 11.57 6.65 -3.82
CA SER A 265 11.08 8.04 -3.89
C SER A 265 9.95 8.20 -2.86
N ASP A 266 10.26 8.86 -1.76
CA ASP A 266 9.38 9.03 -0.59
C ASP A 266 9.49 10.43 0.01
N SER A 267 8.97 10.64 1.23
CA SER A 267 8.84 11.98 1.81
C SER A 267 10.15 12.75 1.95
N ARG A 268 11.30 12.06 1.91
CA ARG A 268 12.61 12.71 1.82
C ARG A 268 12.74 13.58 0.57
N TYR A 269 12.08 13.25 -0.53
CA TYR A 269 12.21 13.92 -1.83
C TYR A 269 11.05 14.86 -2.15
N TRP A 270 9.82 14.48 -1.80
CA TRP A 270 8.60 15.22 -2.18
C TRP A 270 7.78 15.74 -0.99
N GLY A 271 8.26 15.55 0.24
CA GLY A 271 7.60 16.08 1.44
C GLY A 271 6.45 15.21 1.97
N PHE A 272 5.46 15.82 2.59
CA PHE A 272 4.51 15.11 3.44
C PHE A 272 3.24 14.63 2.70
N VAL A 273 2.55 13.65 3.28
CA VAL A 273 1.27 13.13 2.80
C VAL A 273 0.13 13.68 3.65
N PRO A 274 -0.83 14.42 3.08
CA PRO A 274 -2.05 14.82 3.80
C PRO A 274 -2.88 13.60 4.26
N GLU A 275 -3.53 13.69 5.42
CA GLU A 275 -4.37 12.63 5.99
C GLU A 275 -5.43 12.12 5.00
N ASP A 276 -6.04 13.04 4.24
CA ASP A 276 -7.10 12.71 3.27
C ASP A 276 -6.60 11.91 2.06
N ASN A 277 -5.29 11.92 1.78
CA ASN A 277 -4.70 11.16 0.68
C ASN A 277 -4.64 9.65 0.97
N PHE A 278 -4.69 9.24 2.24
CA PHE A 278 -4.57 7.82 2.62
C PHE A 278 -5.79 7.01 2.19
N ILE A 279 -5.57 5.88 1.54
CA ILE A 279 -6.63 4.97 1.07
C ILE A 279 -6.90 3.86 2.10
N GLY A 280 -5.84 3.28 2.67
CA GLY A 280 -5.96 2.23 3.67
C GLY A 280 -4.63 1.59 4.05
N LYS A 281 -4.67 0.70 5.04
CA LYS A 281 -3.51 -0.04 5.56
C LYS A 281 -3.30 -1.35 4.80
N ALA A 282 -2.10 -1.61 4.29
CA ALA A 282 -1.74 -2.91 3.74
C ALA A 282 -1.60 -3.93 4.87
N VAL A 283 -2.30 -5.07 4.77
CA VAL A 283 -2.37 -6.06 5.87
C VAL A 283 -2.00 -7.48 5.47
N PHE A 284 -2.13 -7.85 4.20
CA PHE A 284 -1.96 -9.24 3.77
C PHE A 284 -1.48 -9.31 2.32
N VAL A 285 -0.55 -10.21 2.00
CA VAL A 285 -0.20 -10.62 0.64
C VAL A 285 -1.03 -11.85 0.30
N TRP A 286 -1.96 -11.75 -0.65
CA TRP A 286 -2.86 -12.85 -1.01
C TRP A 286 -2.43 -13.62 -2.26
N MET A 287 -1.55 -13.04 -3.07
CA MET A 287 -0.92 -13.68 -4.21
C MET A 287 0.45 -13.02 -4.45
N SER A 288 1.42 -13.76 -4.98
CA SER A 288 2.72 -13.19 -5.32
C SER A 288 3.30 -13.89 -6.53
N PHE A 289 3.61 -13.12 -7.57
CA PHE A 289 4.29 -13.63 -8.76
C PHE A 289 5.76 -13.22 -8.75
N GLU A 290 6.62 -14.13 -9.17
CA GLU A 290 8.00 -13.82 -9.47
C GLU A 290 8.03 -12.96 -10.75
N LYS A 291 8.31 -11.68 -10.58
CA LYS A 291 8.21 -10.68 -11.65
C LYS A 291 9.15 -9.50 -11.38
N GLN A 292 9.71 -8.95 -12.45
CA GLN A 292 10.43 -7.67 -12.44
C GLN A 292 9.57 -6.53 -13.00
N GLU A 293 9.99 -5.29 -12.75
CA GLU A 293 9.28 -4.11 -13.23
C GLU A 293 9.18 -4.13 -14.76
N GLY A 294 7.96 -3.97 -15.29
CA GLY A 294 7.70 -4.01 -16.74
C GLY A 294 7.75 -5.40 -17.40
N MET A 295 8.05 -6.48 -16.67
CA MET A 295 8.20 -7.83 -17.24
C MET A 295 6.98 -8.75 -16.99
N TRP A 296 6.87 -9.83 -17.77
CA TRP A 296 5.90 -10.91 -17.51
C TRP A 296 6.36 -11.77 -16.32
N PRO A 297 5.42 -12.32 -15.53
CA PRO A 297 5.75 -13.19 -14.40
C PRO A 297 6.33 -14.52 -14.88
N THR A 298 7.33 -15.04 -14.16
CA THR A 298 8.02 -16.30 -14.45
C THR A 298 7.59 -17.45 -13.54
N GLY A 299 6.98 -17.13 -12.39
CA GLY A 299 6.61 -18.11 -11.38
C GLY A 299 5.69 -17.54 -10.29
N ILE A 300 5.37 -18.35 -9.29
CA ILE A 300 4.53 -17.97 -8.13
C ILE A 300 5.33 -18.17 -6.84
N ARG A 301 5.35 -17.15 -5.98
CA ARG A 301 6.04 -17.17 -4.68
C ARG A 301 5.07 -17.48 -3.55
N PHE A 302 4.68 -18.75 -3.41
CA PHE A 302 3.72 -19.18 -2.38
C PHE A 302 4.16 -18.86 -0.94
N HIS A 303 5.47 -18.88 -0.67
CA HIS A 303 6.03 -18.58 0.65
C HIS A 303 5.76 -17.14 1.13
N ARG A 304 5.38 -16.23 0.23
CA ARG A 304 5.07 -14.83 0.55
C ARG A 304 3.62 -14.59 0.94
N ILE A 305 2.74 -15.56 0.73
CA ILE A 305 1.33 -15.43 1.07
C ILE A 305 1.20 -15.40 2.60
N GLY A 306 0.66 -14.31 3.14
CA GLY A 306 0.59 -14.13 4.59
C GLY A 306 0.40 -12.69 5.04
N THR A 307 0.37 -12.51 6.35
CA THR A 307 0.26 -11.18 6.98
C THR A 307 1.53 -10.38 6.76
N ILE A 308 1.37 -9.10 6.43
CA ILE A 308 2.49 -8.16 6.31
C ILE A 308 2.88 -7.69 7.72
N LYS A 309 4.20 -7.65 8.00
CA LYS A 309 4.77 -7.15 9.25
C LYS A 309 5.58 -5.88 9.00
#